data_AF-A0A7T0C1M8-F1
#
_entry.id   AF-A0A7T0C1M8-F1
#
_cell.length_a   1.000
_cell.length_b   1.000
_cell.length_c   1.000
_cell.angle_alpha   90.00
_cell.angle_beta   90.00
_cell.angle_gamma   90.00
#
_symmetry.space_group_name_H-M   'P 1'
#
loop_
_entity.id
_entity.type
_entity.pdbx_description
1 polymer ?
#
loop_
_entity_poly.entity_id
_entity_poly.type
_entity_poly.pdbx_seq_one_letter_code
_entity_poly.pdbx_strand_id
1 'polypeptide(L)'
;MIAASLIAGGNETLSHFLEKTSMSRNFLNKFFRYSAPVLLCFVLGGGIVEAQSDSSASQSAKAWAVVDGFRSASFGMNEKDVLKAISKDFGIGKKNIERLVHPTEKTTNLSVAVSNLLPESGQAQVIYSLGYQSKRLMNVNILWGQPFDDTVKPQSLLDTANALSSFFSRQRFDPDGLLINADLKNGNIIVFRGKDQKGRMVLIHLTNPTIKEGEAPPNLTLRLSYIADPSAPDIFHIKKGDF
;
A
#
# COMPACT_ATOMS: atom_id res chain seq x y z
N MET A 1 -5.32 51.35 -17.90
CA MET A 1 -6.27 51.17 -19.02
C MET A 1 -5.61 50.19 -19.98
N ILE A 2 -6.03 48.94 -20.24
CA ILE A 2 -7.30 48.19 -20.21
C ILE A 2 -6.87 46.70 -20.00
N ALA A 3 -7.29 45.96 -18.95
CA ALA A 3 -8.37 44.93 -18.88
C ALA A 3 -8.35 43.87 -20.02
N ALA A 4 -8.74 42.59 -19.91
CA ALA A 4 -9.05 41.57 -18.89
C ALA A 4 -9.40 40.27 -19.67
N SER A 5 -9.46 39.10 -19.01
CA SER A 5 -9.98 37.78 -19.48
C SER A 5 -8.97 36.87 -20.22
N LEU A 6 -8.89 35.55 -20.00
CA LEU A 6 -9.93 34.57 -19.66
C LEU A 6 -9.32 33.36 -18.90
N ILE A 7 -9.96 32.96 -17.80
CA ILE A 7 -9.77 31.70 -17.05
C ILE A 7 -10.97 30.81 -17.38
N ALA A 8 -10.76 29.55 -17.80
CA ALA A 8 -11.64 28.39 -17.53
C ALA A 8 -11.24 27.20 -18.42
N GLY A 9 -10.86 26.07 -17.81
CA GLY A 9 -10.70 24.81 -18.55
C GLY A 9 -9.86 23.81 -17.78
N GLY A 10 -10.46 23.05 -16.86
CA GLY A 10 -9.72 21.99 -16.19
C GLY A 10 -10.43 21.20 -15.09
N ASN A 11 -11.72 21.41 -14.83
CA ASN A 11 -12.40 20.74 -13.71
C ASN A 11 -13.69 19.97 -14.08
N GLU A 12 -14.00 19.78 -15.37
CA GLU A 12 -15.20 19.05 -15.80
C GLU A 12 -14.96 17.58 -16.17
N THR A 13 -13.70 17.12 -16.21
CA THR A 13 -13.38 15.74 -16.65
C THR A 13 -13.34 14.71 -15.53
N LEU A 14 -13.26 15.11 -14.26
CA LEU A 14 -13.21 14.19 -13.11
C LEU A 14 -14.57 13.92 -12.47
N SER A 15 -15.47 14.91 -12.44
CA SER A 15 -16.87 14.73 -12.01
C SER A 15 -17.61 13.77 -12.95
N HIS A 16 -17.37 13.89 -14.26
CA HIS A 16 -18.01 13.05 -15.27
C HIS A 16 -17.48 11.60 -15.30
N PHE A 17 -16.32 11.33 -14.69
CA PHE A 17 -15.75 9.98 -14.58
C PHE A 17 -16.26 9.24 -13.33
N LEU A 18 -16.50 9.96 -12.22
CA LEU A 18 -17.02 9.39 -10.98
C LEU A 18 -18.54 9.15 -10.98
N GLU A 19 -19.28 9.78 -11.90
CA GLU A 19 -20.72 9.54 -12.07
C GLU A 19 -21.03 8.26 -12.87
N LYS A 20 -20.09 7.76 -13.68
CA LYS A 20 -20.29 6.61 -14.59
C LYS A 20 -20.10 5.24 -13.93
N THR A 21 -19.62 5.18 -12.69
CA THR A 21 -19.37 3.93 -11.94
C THR A 21 -20.32 3.69 -10.77
N SER A 22 -21.36 4.53 -10.63
CA SER A 22 -22.39 4.42 -9.60
C SER A 22 -23.81 4.33 -10.19
N MET A 23 -24.13 3.21 -10.84
CA MET A 23 -25.50 2.83 -11.23
C MET A 23 -25.49 1.30 -11.35
N SER A 24 -26.27 0.45 -10.66
CA SER A 24 -27.59 0.55 -10.06
C SER A 24 -27.70 -0.50 -8.93
N ARG A 25 -28.06 -0.08 -7.71
CA ARG A 25 -28.50 -0.99 -6.63
C ARG A 25 -30.04 -1.15 -6.58
N ASN A 26 -30.76 -0.73 -7.62
CA ASN A 26 -32.23 -0.74 -7.65
C ASN A 26 -32.82 -1.54 -8.84
N PHE A 27 -32.15 -2.59 -9.30
CA PHE A 27 -32.64 -3.45 -10.38
C PHE A 27 -32.88 -4.91 -9.96
N LEU A 28 -33.32 -5.16 -8.72
CA LEU A 28 -33.64 -6.53 -8.26
C LEU A 28 -35.03 -6.73 -7.63
N ASN A 29 -35.92 -5.74 -7.68
CA ASN A 29 -37.30 -5.88 -7.18
C ASN A 29 -38.36 -5.68 -8.27
N LYS A 30 -38.26 -6.41 -9.39
CA LYS A 30 -39.30 -6.39 -10.43
C LYS A 30 -39.51 -7.67 -11.24
N PHE A 31 -39.22 -8.83 -10.67
CA PHE A 31 -39.55 -10.13 -11.29
C PHE A 31 -40.46 -11.01 -10.43
N PHE A 32 -41.26 -10.41 -9.54
CA PHE A 32 -42.42 -11.09 -8.97
C PHE A 32 -43.66 -10.58 -9.70
N ARG A 33 -44.24 -11.45 -10.54
CA ARG A 33 -45.64 -11.51 -11.03
C ARG A 33 -45.66 -11.97 -12.49
N TYR A 34 -45.88 -13.27 -12.71
CA TYR A 34 -46.90 -13.75 -13.64
C TYR A 34 -47.20 -15.22 -13.34
N SER A 35 -48.48 -15.50 -13.09
CA SER A 35 -49.07 -16.80 -12.82
C SER A 35 -49.83 -17.25 -14.07
N ALA A 36 -49.54 -18.45 -14.58
CA ALA A 36 -50.51 -19.30 -15.31
C ALA A 36 -49.93 -20.73 -15.44
N PRO A 37 -50.71 -21.78 -15.15
CA PRO A 37 -50.24 -23.16 -15.19
C PRO A 37 -50.42 -23.73 -16.61
N VAL A 38 -49.35 -24.29 -17.18
CA VAL A 38 -49.47 -25.17 -18.34
C VAL A 38 -49.01 -26.56 -17.92
N LEU A 39 -50.01 -27.41 -17.71
CA LEU A 39 -49.88 -28.84 -17.54
C LEU A 39 -49.49 -29.45 -18.90
N LEU A 40 -48.26 -29.92 -19.04
CA LEU A 40 -47.88 -30.78 -20.16
C LEU A 40 -47.19 -32.04 -19.60
N CYS A 41 -47.95 -33.12 -19.53
CA CYS A 41 -47.43 -34.45 -19.29
C CYS A 41 -46.67 -34.94 -20.53
N PHE A 42 -45.37 -35.19 -20.39
CA PHE A 42 -44.66 -36.14 -21.24
C PHE A 42 -43.93 -37.15 -20.35
N VAL A 43 -44.45 -38.37 -20.37
CA VAL A 43 -43.78 -39.57 -19.88
C VAL A 43 -43.06 -40.17 -21.08
N LEU A 44 -41.77 -40.47 -20.93
CA LEU A 44 -41.08 -41.72 -21.32
C LEU A 44 -39.58 -41.49 -21.58
N GLY A 45 -38.76 -42.15 -20.76
CA GLY A 45 -37.56 -42.89 -21.21
C GLY A 45 -36.26 -42.13 -21.41
N GLY A 46 -35.30 -42.35 -20.51
CA GLY A 46 -33.87 -42.28 -20.83
C GLY A 46 -33.01 -41.55 -19.81
N GLY A 47 -32.19 -42.31 -19.08
CA GLY A 47 -30.91 -41.90 -18.49
C GLY A 47 -30.91 -40.67 -17.59
N ILE A 48 -30.92 -40.89 -16.27
CA ILE A 48 -30.43 -39.88 -15.32
C ILE A 48 -28.90 -39.81 -15.50
N VAL A 49 -28.44 -38.92 -16.40
CA VAL A 49 -27.07 -38.44 -16.33
C VAL A 49 -27.06 -37.43 -15.22
N GLU A 50 -26.58 -37.85 -14.05
CA GLU A 50 -26.22 -36.95 -12.97
C GLU A 50 -25.14 -36.01 -13.50
N ALA A 51 -25.53 -34.79 -13.88
CA ALA A 51 -24.61 -33.74 -14.25
C ALA A 51 -23.89 -33.31 -12.97
N GLN A 52 -22.86 -34.07 -12.60
CA GLN A 52 -21.91 -33.75 -11.56
C GLN A 52 -21.27 -32.43 -11.97
N SER A 53 -21.72 -31.35 -11.35
CA SER A 53 -21.14 -30.02 -11.48
C SER A 53 -19.79 -29.99 -10.77
N ASP A 54 -18.81 -30.70 -11.33
CA ASP A 54 -17.39 -30.54 -11.02
C ASP A 54 -16.89 -29.25 -11.69
N SER A 55 -17.44 -28.14 -11.25
CA SER A 55 -16.96 -26.79 -11.54
C SER A 55 -16.89 -25.98 -10.25
N SER A 56 -16.20 -26.56 -9.26
CA SER A 56 -15.36 -25.74 -8.38
C SER A 56 -13.95 -25.82 -8.93
N ALA A 57 -13.72 -25.04 -9.99
CA ALA A 57 -12.37 -24.77 -10.48
C ALA A 57 -11.49 -24.45 -9.26
N SER A 58 -10.49 -25.28 -9.05
CA SER A 58 -9.41 -25.06 -8.09
C SER A 58 -8.77 -23.71 -8.43
N GLN A 59 -9.30 -22.64 -7.86
CA GLN A 59 -8.57 -21.40 -7.69
C GLN A 59 -7.42 -21.77 -6.77
N SER A 60 -6.26 -22.06 -7.36
CA SER A 60 -4.99 -22.22 -6.67
C SER A 60 -4.93 -21.16 -5.56
N ALA A 61 -5.06 -21.61 -4.31
CA ALA A 61 -5.13 -20.72 -3.18
C ALA A 61 -3.82 -19.90 -3.16
N LYS A 62 -3.94 -18.57 -3.19
CA LYS A 62 -2.79 -17.67 -3.15
C LYS A 62 -1.83 -18.10 -2.03
N ALA A 63 -0.54 -18.18 -2.35
CA ALA A 63 0.49 -18.46 -1.37
C ALA A 63 0.51 -17.36 -0.29
N TRP A 64 0.77 -17.75 0.95
CA TRP A 64 0.94 -16.81 2.06
C TRP A 64 2.08 -15.84 1.77
N ALA A 65 1.82 -14.55 2.03
CA ALA A 65 2.84 -13.53 2.03
C ALA A 65 3.88 -13.83 3.11
N VAL A 66 5.13 -13.47 2.83
CA VAL A 66 6.26 -13.61 3.76
C VAL A 66 6.88 -12.23 3.91
N VAL A 67 6.66 -11.60 5.06
CA VAL A 67 7.11 -10.23 5.34
C VAL A 67 8.29 -10.31 6.29
N ASP A 68 9.48 -10.56 5.75
CA ASP A 68 10.69 -10.81 6.56
C ASP A 68 11.65 -9.63 6.59
N GLY A 69 11.34 -8.54 5.88
CA GLY A 69 12.18 -7.36 5.71
C GLY A 69 12.12 -6.87 4.26
N PHE A 70 13.23 -6.30 3.78
CA PHE A 70 13.33 -5.72 2.45
C PHE A 70 14.59 -6.19 1.73
N ARG A 71 14.41 -6.84 0.57
CA ARG A 71 15.48 -7.44 -0.24
C ARG A 71 16.38 -8.34 0.62
N SER A 72 17.69 -8.10 0.69
CA SER A 72 18.62 -8.91 1.47
C SER A 72 18.63 -8.55 2.97
N ALA A 73 17.95 -7.48 3.39
CA ALA A 73 17.90 -7.05 4.79
C ALA A 73 16.65 -7.64 5.49
N SER A 74 16.87 -8.57 6.42
CA SER A 74 15.78 -9.21 7.18
C SER A 74 15.68 -8.67 8.61
N PHE A 75 14.48 -8.71 9.18
CA PHE A 75 14.26 -8.37 10.58
C PHE A 75 15.16 -9.18 11.51
N GLY A 76 15.64 -8.57 12.59
CA GLY A 76 16.60 -9.19 13.51
C GLY A 76 18.08 -8.99 13.12
N MET A 77 18.39 -8.53 11.91
CA MET A 77 19.77 -8.19 11.53
C MET A 77 20.33 -7.06 12.41
N ASN A 78 21.60 -7.16 12.79
CA ASN A 78 22.31 -6.05 13.45
C ASN A 78 22.77 -5.00 12.41
N GLU A 79 23.26 -3.86 12.87
CA GLU A 79 23.71 -2.76 12.00
C GLU A 79 24.75 -3.19 10.95
N LYS A 80 25.73 -4.02 11.34
CA LYS A 80 26.78 -4.51 10.44
C LYS A 80 26.20 -5.34 9.30
N ASP A 81 25.24 -6.20 9.59
CA ASP A 81 24.62 -7.06 8.58
C ASP A 81 23.66 -6.27 7.67
N VAL A 82 22.97 -5.26 8.20
CA VAL A 82 22.17 -4.32 7.39
C VAL A 82 23.07 -3.54 6.43
N LEU A 83 24.23 -3.05 6.88
CA LEU A 83 25.20 -2.36 6.00
C LEU A 83 25.70 -3.26 4.86
N LYS A 84 25.92 -4.56 5.14
CA LYS A 84 26.27 -5.53 4.08
C LYS A 84 25.11 -5.73 3.11
N ALA A 85 23.88 -5.83 3.60
CA ALA A 85 22.70 -5.97 2.75
C ALA A 85 22.53 -4.76 1.82
N ILE A 86 22.68 -3.53 2.33
CA ILE A 86 22.64 -2.30 1.52
C ILE A 86 23.70 -2.33 0.42
N SER A 87 24.94 -2.69 0.76
CA SER A 87 26.03 -2.80 -0.21
C SER A 87 25.73 -3.85 -1.28
N LYS A 88 25.19 -5.01 -0.89
CA LYS A 88 24.80 -6.09 -1.81
C LYS A 88 23.65 -5.68 -2.72
N ASP A 89 22.65 -5.01 -2.19
CA ASP A 89 21.39 -4.71 -2.91
C ASP A 89 21.51 -3.49 -3.83
N PHE A 90 22.38 -2.54 -3.49
CA PHE A 90 22.48 -1.24 -4.18
C PHE A 90 23.89 -0.84 -4.61
N GLY A 91 24.93 -1.57 -4.22
CA GLY A 91 26.32 -1.17 -4.45
C GLY A 91 26.74 0.07 -3.66
N ILE A 92 25.99 0.45 -2.62
CA ILE A 92 26.22 1.67 -1.83
C ILE A 92 27.16 1.36 -0.66
N GLY A 93 28.33 2.00 -0.66
CA GLY A 93 29.29 1.88 0.42
C GLY A 93 28.89 2.67 1.67
N LYS A 94 29.39 2.24 2.85
CA LYS A 94 29.06 2.82 4.17
C LYS A 94 29.16 4.34 4.25
N LYS A 95 30.11 4.96 3.55
CA LYS A 95 30.31 6.42 3.54
C LYS A 95 29.14 7.22 2.95
N ASN A 96 28.31 6.58 2.12
CA ASN A 96 27.14 7.18 1.48
C ASN A 96 25.84 6.78 2.19
N ILE A 97 25.95 6.19 3.38
CA ILE A 97 24.82 5.81 4.23
C ILE A 97 24.79 6.78 5.39
N GLU A 98 23.73 7.58 5.46
CA GLU A 98 23.51 8.47 6.59
C GLU A 98 23.06 7.65 7.79
N ARG A 99 23.65 7.92 8.96
CA ARG A 99 23.31 7.26 10.21
C ARG A 99 22.82 8.30 11.22
N LEU A 100 21.58 8.16 11.65
CA LEU A 100 20.93 9.08 12.61
C LEU A 100 20.32 8.29 13.77
N VAL A 101 20.39 8.84 14.98
CA VAL A 101 19.58 8.34 16.10
C VAL A 101 18.32 9.19 16.20
N HIS A 102 17.14 8.57 16.12
CA HIS A 102 15.88 9.30 16.20
C HIS A 102 15.74 9.94 17.60
N PRO A 103 15.49 11.26 17.72
CA PRO A 103 15.57 11.97 18.99
C PRO A 103 14.54 11.48 20.02
N THR A 104 13.34 11.10 19.58
CA THR A 104 12.26 10.61 20.47
C THR A 104 12.30 9.09 20.63
N GLU A 105 12.17 8.33 19.53
CA GLU A 105 12.16 6.86 19.55
C GLU A 105 13.48 6.20 19.97
N LYS A 106 14.61 6.93 19.92
CA LYS A 106 15.97 6.43 20.22
C LYS A 106 16.43 5.26 19.34
N THR A 107 15.73 5.01 18.24
CA THR A 107 16.10 4.05 17.20
C THR A 107 17.31 4.55 16.41
N THR A 108 18.07 3.63 15.84
CA THR A 108 19.14 3.98 14.89
C THR A 108 18.60 3.80 13.47
N ASN A 109 18.61 4.87 12.69
CA ASN A 109 18.22 4.85 11.29
C ASN A 109 19.47 4.84 10.39
N LEU A 110 19.48 3.94 9.40
CA LEU A 110 20.41 3.97 8.28
C LEU A 110 19.65 4.38 7.03
N SER A 111 20.01 5.51 6.46
CA SER A 111 19.31 6.19 5.38
C SER A 111 20.18 6.16 4.11
N VAL A 112 19.59 5.71 3.00
CA VAL A 112 20.25 5.60 1.69
C VAL A 112 19.31 6.12 0.59
N ALA A 113 19.83 6.98 -0.28
CA ALA A 113 19.14 7.40 -1.49
C ALA A 113 19.35 6.36 -2.61
N VAL A 114 18.27 5.92 -3.25
CA VAL A 114 18.28 4.93 -4.33
C VAL A 114 17.45 5.44 -5.50
N SER A 115 18.09 5.67 -6.63
CA SER A 115 17.39 6.04 -7.87
C SER A 115 16.68 4.85 -8.48
N ASN A 116 15.43 5.05 -8.93
CA ASN A 116 14.66 4.07 -9.70
C ASN A 116 14.59 2.70 -9.01
N LEU A 117 14.29 2.70 -7.71
CA LEU A 117 14.10 1.48 -6.93
C LEU A 117 13.03 0.57 -7.58
N LEU A 118 12.03 1.19 -8.20
CA LEU A 118 11.13 0.62 -9.18
C LEU A 118 11.29 1.38 -10.50
N PRO A 119 10.96 0.76 -11.65
CA PRO A 119 10.98 1.47 -12.94
C PRO A 119 10.17 2.76 -12.87
N GLU A 120 10.79 3.87 -13.29
CA GLU A 120 10.16 5.20 -13.38
C GLU A 120 9.61 5.76 -12.05
N SER A 121 10.03 5.21 -10.90
CA SER A 121 9.57 5.70 -9.58
C SER A 121 10.26 6.98 -9.10
N GLY A 122 11.28 7.46 -9.82
CA GLY A 122 12.16 8.53 -9.35
C GLY A 122 13.10 8.08 -8.23
N GLN A 123 13.68 9.03 -7.50
CA GLN A 123 14.54 8.74 -6.35
C GLN A 123 13.71 8.33 -5.13
N ALA A 124 14.19 7.30 -4.44
CA ALA A 124 13.63 6.80 -3.20
C ALA A 124 14.61 7.03 -2.04
N GLN A 125 14.10 7.39 -0.87
CA GLN A 125 14.85 7.32 0.38
C GLN A 125 14.49 6.00 1.08
N VAL A 126 15.46 5.10 1.21
CA VAL A 126 15.31 3.85 1.97
C VAL A 126 15.89 4.06 3.37
N ILE A 127 15.08 3.80 4.39
CA ILE A 127 15.41 4.02 5.80
C ILE A 127 15.25 2.71 6.55
N TYR A 128 16.36 2.16 7.03
CA TYR A 128 16.41 0.98 7.87
C TYR A 128 16.45 1.40 9.33
N SER A 129 15.43 1.05 10.12
CA SER A 129 15.31 1.41 11.52
C SER A 129 15.63 0.23 12.43
N LEU A 130 16.68 0.38 13.22
CA LEU A 130 17.09 -0.56 14.25
C LEU A 130 16.49 -0.17 15.60
N GLY A 131 15.98 -1.17 16.31
CA GLY A 131 15.34 -1.05 17.61
C GLY A 131 16.19 -0.37 18.68
N TYR A 132 15.53 0.35 19.58
CA TYR A 132 16.18 1.06 20.68
C TYR A 132 16.89 0.09 21.63
N GLN A 133 16.24 -0.98 22.08
CA GLN A 133 16.82 -1.91 23.05
C GLN A 133 17.59 -3.03 22.34
N SER A 134 16.97 -3.67 21.34
CA SER A 134 17.51 -4.82 20.63
C SER A 134 18.71 -4.49 19.74
N LYS A 135 18.78 -3.23 19.27
CA LYS A 135 19.70 -2.80 18.21
C LYS A 135 19.60 -3.67 16.94
N ARG A 136 18.40 -4.22 16.68
CA ARG A 136 18.12 -5.07 15.51
C ARG A 136 17.15 -4.39 14.55
N LEU A 137 17.28 -4.69 13.26
CA LEU A 137 16.35 -4.22 12.24
C LEU A 137 14.92 -4.65 12.59
N MET A 138 14.02 -3.68 12.67
CA MET A 138 12.61 -3.90 13.00
C MET A 138 11.65 -3.24 12.02
N ASN A 139 12.11 -2.24 11.27
CA ASN A 139 11.31 -1.57 10.26
C ASN A 139 12.20 -1.11 9.08
N VAL A 140 11.64 -1.15 7.87
CA VAL A 140 12.19 -0.50 6.68
C VAL A 140 11.12 0.39 6.08
N ASN A 141 11.41 1.68 5.95
CA ASN A 141 10.56 2.62 5.22
C ASN A 141 11.22 2.98 3.90
N ILE A 142 10.44 3.00 2.82
CA ILE A 142 10.83 3.54 1.53
C ILE A 142 9.92 4.72 1.23
N LEU A 143 10.53 5.87 0.96
CA LEU A 143 9.83 7.14 0.73
C LEU A 143 10.13 7.65 -0.67
N TRP A 144 9.09 8.07 -1.39
CA TRP A 144 9.19 8.76 -2.66
C TRP A 144 8.45 10.11 -2.59
N GLY A 145 8.94 11.08 -3.36
CA GLY A 145 8.44 12.45 -3.38
C GLY A 145 9.12 13.34 -2.34
N GLN A 146 8.51 14.49 -2.05
CA GLN A 146 9.10 15.48 -1.16
C GLN A 146 9.15 15.03 0.31
N PRO A 147 10.11 15.53 1.10
CA PRO A 147 11.15 16.49 0.72
C PRO A 147 12.39 15.88 0.03
N PHE A 148 12.40 14.56 -0.20
CA PHE A 148 13.60 13.85 -0.68
C PHE A 148 13.85 14.03 -2.18
N ASP A 149 12.78 14.14 -2.96
CA ASP A 149 12.85 14.39 -4.40
C ASP A 149 11.65 15.24 -4.82
N ASP A 150 11.90 16.51 -5.16
CA ASP A 150 10.90 17.47 -5.64
C ASP A 150 10.64 17.36 -7.15
N THR A 151 11.40 16.52 -7.85
CA THR A 151 11.28 16.31 -9.30
C THR A 151 10.32 15.18 -9.65
N VAL A 152 9.91 14.36 -8.67
CA VAL A 152 8.98 13.26 -8.90
C VAL A 152 7.60 13.80 -9.26
N LYS A 153 7.09 13.37 -10.42
CA LYS A 153 5.75 13.74 -10.88
C LYS A 153 4.69 13.05 -10.02
N PRO A 154 3.59 13.74 -9.63
CA PRO A 154 2.50 13.12 -8.87
C PRO A 154 1.94 11.85 -9.51
N GLN A 155 1.79 11.84 -10.84
CA GLN A 155 1.31 10.66 -11.57
C GLN A 155 2.23 9.45 -11.38
N SER A 156 3.55 9.63 -11.43
CA SER A 156 4.53 8.56 -11.21
C SER A 156 4.41 7.94 -9.81
N LEU A 157 4.07 8.75 -8.79
CA LEU A 157 3.80 8.25 -7.43
C LEU A 157 2.52 7.42 -7.37
N LEU A 158 1.44 7.86 -8.05
CA LEU A 158 0.19 7.09 -8.13
C LEU A 158 0.40 5.76 -8.86
N ASP A 159 1.12 5.77 -9.98
CA ASP A 159 1.43 4.57 -10.74
C ASP A 159 2.28 3.60 -9.92
N THR A 160 3.28 4.12 -9.20
CA THR A 160 4.09 3.33 -8.26
C THR A 160 3.23 2.71 -7.16
N ALA A 161 2.31 3.48 -6.57
CA ALA A 161 1.40 3.01 -5.53
C ALA A 161 0.48 1.88 -6.04
N ASN A 162 -0.08 2.05 -7.24
CA ASN A 162 -0.94 1.06 -7.89
C ASN A 162 -0.17 -0.23 -8.23
N ALA A 163 1.06 -0.10 -8.76
CA ALA A 163 1.92 -1.24 -9.06
C ALA A 163 2.27 -2.05 -7.80
N LEU A 164 2.62 -1.36 -6.71
CA LEU A 164 2.89 -1.99 -5.42
C LEU A 164 1.64 -2.65 -4.84
N SER A 165 0.49 -1.97 -4.84
CA SER A 165 -0.78 -2.53 -4.37
C SER A 165 -1.16 -3.79 -5.14
N SER A 166 -1.02 -3.75 -6.48
CA SER A 166 -1.26 -4.90 -7.35
C SER A 166 -0.31 -6.05 -7.05
N PHE A 167 0.96 -5.77 -6.74
CA PHE A 167 1.95 -6.78 -6.36
C PHE A 167 1.57 -7.50 -5.07
N PHE A 168 1.22 -6.77 -4.01
CA PHE A 168 0.85 -7.39 -2.73
C PHE A 168 -0.53 -8.07 -2.79
N SER A 169 -1.47 -7.53 -3.55
CA SER A 169 -2.82 -8.11 -3.70
C SER A 169 -2.83 -9.52 -4.33
N ARG A 170 -1.73 -9.93 -4.99
CA ARG A 170 -1.56 -11.29 -5.52
C ARG A 170 -1.15 -12.32 -4.45
N GLN A 171 -0.75 -11.88 -3.27
CA GLN A 171 -0.34 -12.73 -2.15
C GLN A 171 -1.51 -12.89 -1.16
N ARG A 172 -1.42 -13.90 -0.29
CA ARG A 172 -2.39 -14.11 0.79
C ARG A 172 -1.89 -13.45 2.07
N PHE A 173 -2.68 -12.52 2.59
CA PHE A 173 -2.50 -11.88 3.90
C PHE A 173 -3.62 -12.31 4.84
N ASP A 174 -3.44 -12.03 6.12
CA ASP A 174 -4.48 -12.15 7.14
C ASP A 174 -5.69 -11.26 6.77
N PRO A 175 -6.91 -11.83 6.60
CA PRO A 175 -8.12 -11.08 6.26
C PRO A 175 -8.44 -9.95 7.24
N ASP A 176 -8.21 -10.15 8.54
CA ASP A 176 -8.52 -9.15 9.57
C ASP A 176 -7.48 -8.00 9.58
N GLY A 177 -6.29 -8.27 9.05
CA GLY A 177 -5.21 -7.31 8.89
C GLY A 177 -5.17 -6.61 7.52
N LEU A 178 -6.08 -6.97 6.60
CA LEU A 178 -6.06 -6.52 5.21
C LEU A 178 -6.94 -5.26 5.02
N LEU A 179 -6.33 -4.18 4.53
CA LEU A 179 -7.05 -2.97 4.09
C LEU A 179 -6.52 -2.55 2.72
N ILE A 180 -7.41 -2.15 1.81
CA ILE A 180 -7.05 -1.70 0.46
C ILE A 180 -7.87 -0.45 0.14
N ASN A 181 -7.22 0.59 -0.37
CA ASN A 181 -7.82 1.87 -0.76
C ASN A 181 -8.71 2.50 0.34
N ALA A 182 -8.26 2.48 1.59
CA ALA A 182 -8.98 3.08 2.71
C ALA A 182 -8.58 4.56 2.89
N ASP A 183 -9.56 5.45 2.84
CA ASP A 183 -9.40 6.87 3.11
C ASP A 183 -9.39 7.13 4.64
N LEU A 184 -8.31 7.74 5.14
CA LEU A 184 -8.13 8.12 6.55
C LEU A 184 -8.53 9.57 6.84
N LYS A 185 -9.09 10.29 5.86
CA LYS A 185 -9.37 11.74 5.85
C LYS A 185 -8.10 12.60 5.79
N ASN A 186 -8.28 13.90 5.57
CA ASN A 186 -7.20 14.90 5.49
C ASN A 186 -6.09 14.53 4.48
N GLY A 187 -6.50 13.89 3.37
CA GLY A 187 -5.59 13.50 2.30
C GLY A 187 -4.65 12.34 2.64
N ASN A 188 -4.95 11.54 3.65
CA ASN A 188 -4.19 10.33 3.98
C ASN A 188 -4.95 9.10 3.46
N ILE A 189 -4.30 8.30 2.63
CA ILE A 189 -4.92 7.12 1.99
C ILE A 189 -4.03 5.90 2.26
N ILE A 190 -4.59 4.87 2.90
CA ILE A 190 -4.00 3.53 2.91
C ILE A 190 -4.30 2.90 1.57
N VAL A 191 -3.29 2.84 0.70
CA VAL A 191 -3.40 2.17 -0.60
C VAL A 191 -3.45 0.65 -0.39
N PHE A 192 -2.63 0.14 0.54
CA PHE A 192 -2.60 -1.27 0.91
C PHE A 192 -2.08 -1.43 2.33
N ARG A 193 -2.64 -2.36 3.09
CA ARG A 193 -2.11 -2.85 4.36
C ARG A 193 -2.37 -4.34 4.42
N GLY A 194 -1.38 -5.13 4.81
CA GLY A 194 -1.56 -6.56 5.03
C GLY A 194 -0.62 -7.10 6.09
N LYS A 195 -1.08 -8.07 6.87
CA LYS A 195 -0.25 -8.82 7.83
C LYS A 195 0.01 -10.24 7.33
N ASP A 196 1.24 -10.70 7.46
CA ASP A 196 1.59 -12.09 7.20
C ASP A 196 1.17 -13.01 8.36
N GLN A 197 1.43 -14.31 8.24
CA GLN A 197 1.07 -15.30 9.28
C GLN A 197 1.77 -15.08 10.62
N LYS A 198 2.86 -14.31 10.65
CA LYS A 198 3.58 -13.96 11.88
C LYS A 198 3.17 -12.59 12.44
N GLY A 199 2.15 -11.95 11.86
CA GLY A 199 1.68 -10.63 12.25
C GLY A 199 2.53 -9.47 11.74
N ARG A 200 3.56 -9.74 10.91
CA ARG A 200 4.45 -8.72 10.32
C ARG A 200 3.69 -8.00 9.22
N MET A 201 3.91 -6.70 9.10
CA MET A 201 3.03 -5.83 8.30
C MET A 201 3.76 -5.21 7.11
N VAL A 202 3.09 -5.21 5.96
CA VAL A 202 3.35 -4.29 4.85
C VAL A 202 2.29 -3.20 4.87
N LEU A 203 2.71 -1.94 4.72
CA LEU A 203 1.82 -0.79 4.63
C LEU A 203 2.26 0.11 3.48
N ILE A 204 1.34 0.44 2.59
CA ILE A 204 1.49 1.48 1.57
C ILE A 204 0.56 2.63 1.96
N HIS A 205 1.17 3.78 2.22
CA HIS A 205 0.48 4.99 2.61
C HIS A 205 0.81 6.10 1.63
N LEU A 206 -0.24 6.71 1.09
CA LEU A 206 -0.15 7.88 0.24
C LEU A 206 -0.65 9.08 1.03
N THR A 207 0.15 10.13 1.11
CA THR A 207 -0.20 11.37 1.80
C THR A 207 -0.22 12.50 0.79
N ASN A 208 -1.37 13.15 0.67
CA ASN A 208 -1.60 14.35 -0.10
C ASN A 208 -2.06 15.45 0.87
N PRO A 209 -1.16 16.28 1.41
CA PRO A 209 -1.56 17.28 2.39
C PRO A 209 -2.62 18.21 1.79
N THR A 210 -3.71 18.47 2.51
CA THR A 210 -4.72 19.46 2.08
C THR A 210 -4.10 20.85 2.00
N ILE A 211 -4.28 21.54 0.88
CA ILE A 211 -3.81 22.91 0.65
C ILE A 211 -4.70 23.90 1.44
N LYS A 212 -4.11 24.89 2.09
CA LYS A 212 -4.82 26.13 2.45
C LYS A 212 -4.77 27.09 1.27
N GLU A 213 -5.88 27.77 0.98
CA GLU A 213 -5.97 28.73 -0.14
C GLU A 213 -4.81 29.75 -0.07
N GLY A 214 -3.97 29.79 -1.11
CA GLY A 214 -2.77 30.65 -1.18
C GLY A 214 -1.43 29.95 -0.93
N GLU A 215 -1.39 28.65 -0.62
CA GLU A 215 -0.15 27.87 -0.46
C GLU A 215 0.22 27.07 -1.72
N ALA A 216 1.50 26.69 -1.83
CA ALA A 216 2.04 25.88 -2.92
C ALA A 216 1.26 24.55 -3.09
N PRO A 217 1.20 23.97 -4.31
CA PRO A 217 0.49 22.71 -4.55
C PRO A 217 1.00 21.60 -3.63
N PRO A 218 0.13 20.66 -3.26
CA PRO A 218 0.39 19.75 -2.17
C PRO A 218 1.41 18.72 -2.63
N ASN A 219 2.43 18.51 -1.80
CA ASN A 219 3.51 17.60 -2.13
C ASN A 219 3.08 16.18 -1.78
N LEU A 220 2.68 15.45 -2.81
CA LEU A 220 2.32 14.04 -2.70
C LEU A 220 3.54 13.23 -2.22
N THR A 221 3.37 12.44 -1.16
CA THR A 221 4.40 11.53 -0.65
C THR A 221 3.86 10.11 -0.67
N LEU A 222 4.66 9.18 -1.17
CA LEU A 222 4.38 7.75 -1.10
C LEU A 222 5.33 7.09 -0.11
N ARG A 223 4.78 6.30 0.82
CA ARG A 223 5.54 5.48 1.76
C ARG A 223 5.17 4.02 1.62
N LEU A 224 6.18 3.17 1.46
CA LEU A 224 6.09 1.72 1.67
C LEU A 224 6.83 1.35 2.95
N SER A 225 6.17 0.64 3.85
CA SER A 225 6.74 0.22 5.13
C SER A 225 6.69 -1.31 5.28
N TYR A 226 7.79 -1.89 5.75
CA TYR A 226 7.90 -3.28 6.19
C TYR A 226 8.18 -3.30 7.69
N ILE A 227 7.24 -3.80 8.50
CA ILE A 227 7.27 -3.67 9.96
C ILE A 227 7.25 -5.05 10.63
N ALA A 228 8.21 -5.31 11.50
CA ALA A 228 8.36 -6.59 12.21
C ALA A 228 7.27 -6.80 13.27
N ASP A 229 7.03 -5.82 14.13
CA ASP A 229 5.97 -5.89 15.13
C ASP A 229 5.23 -4.55 15.17
N PRO A 230 4.08 -4.44 14.46
CA PRO A 230 3.33 -3.20 14.43
C PRO A 230 2.59 -2.91 15.75
N SER A 231 2.44 -3.89 16.64
CA SER A 231 1.76 -3.75 17.93
C SER A 231 2.70 -3.37 19.07
N ALA A 232 3.96 -3.78 18.99
CA ALA A 232 4.97 -3.54 20.03
C ALA A 232 6.33 -3.20 19.39
N PRO A 233 6.48 -2.02 18.76
CA PRO A 233 7.75 -1.62 18.19
C PRO A 233 8.81 -1.40 19.28
N ASP A 234 10.06 -1.79 19.01
CA ASP A 234 11.20 -1.58 19.91
C ASP A 234 11.70 -0.11 19.84
N ILE A 235 10.90 0.78 20.40
CA ILE A 235 11.18 2.20 20.54
C ILE A 235 11.26 2.59 22.02
N PHE A 236 11.84 3.75 22.29
CA PHE A 236 11.80 4.34 23.62
C PHE A 236 10.36 4.70 24.01
N HIS A 237 9.95 4.27 25.21
CA HIS A 237 8.66 4.56 25.81
C HIS A 237 8.87 5.24 27.15
N ILE A 238 8.09 6.29 27.41
CA ILE A 238 7.97 6.90 28.75
C ILE A 238 6.94 6.08 29.52
N LYS A 239 7.33 5.56 30.69
CA LYS A 239 6.44 4.79 31.57
C LYS A 239 5.70 5.72 32.52
N LYS A 240 4.55 5.26 33.00
CA LYS A 240 3.81 5.94 34.06
C LYS A 240 4.70 6.04 35.31
N GLY A 241 4.92 7.26 35.79
CA GLY A 241 5.80 7.54 36.94
C GLY A 241 7.23 7.92 36.58
N ASP A 242 7.59 7.96 35.28
CA ASP A 242 8.87 8.55 34.83
C ASP A 242 8.87 10.09 34.91
N PHE A 243 7.69 10.69 35.13
CA PHE A 243 7.44 12.12 35.33
C PHE A 243 6.32 12.33 36.36
#